data_AF-A0A9D2Z233-F1
#
_entry.id   AF-A0A9D2Z233-F1
#
_cell.length_a   1.000
_cell.length_b   1.000
_cell.length_c   1.000
_cell.angle_alpha   90.00
_cell.angle_beta   90.00
_cell.angle_gamma   90.00
#
_symmetry.space_group_name_H-M   'P 1'
#
loop_
_entity.id
_entity.type
_entity.pdbx_description
1 polymer ?
#
loop_
_entity_poly.entity_id
_entity_poly.type
_entity_poly.pdbx_seq_one_letter_code
_entity_poly.pdbx_strand_id
1 'polypeptide(L)'
;MSSHSIFVFFVLLVINIHAFVASDGLNVTALDSSGKLTQVSVLVNSPSVFKPIVDSVYPLSLLSSFPEDVEISEYCSDLLLVLGQRYVAYMSCLIPAARPVKVCQKCYSGYSSLVQIYQNISSDQMGPGNVSCRDSLLHSDRLMLVYLLYSNVENIWDNSNCAQCLSKDFQSQTNDTLFFLNVLNQTLSCFEKYKQMNMTRRLWSKNFNCFLPREETVPVIAVFSFMLFLPIVFYLSSFLHSEQKKRKLIHPNRAKSYTGLMNIQDKQS
;
A
#
# COMPACT_ATOMS: atom_id res chain seq x y z
N MET A 1 64.80 18.04 8.17
CA MET A 1 64.31 16.81 7.53
C MET A 1 64.18 17.06 6.03
N SER A 2 64.82 16.24 5.20
CA SER A 2 64.83 16.39 3.74
C SER A 2 63.42 16.19 3.16
N SER A 3 63.05 16.95 2.13
CA SER A 3 61.77 16.85 1.39
C SER A 3 61.48 15.42 0.92
N HIS A 4 62.54 14.63 0.67
CA HIS A 4 62.44 13.22 0.31
C HIS A 4 61.83 12.36 1.42
N SER A 5 62.11 12.67 2.69
CA SER A 5 61.63 11.91 3.84
C SER A 5 60.14 12.13 4.09
N ILE A 6 59.62 13.32 3.78
CA ILE A 6 58.19 13.65 3.89
C ILE A 6 57.42 12.97 2.77
N PHE A 7 57.93 13.00 1.53
CA PHE A 7 57.31 12.32 0.40
C PHE A 7 57.23 10.80 0.62
N VAL A 8 58.32 10.18 1.11
CA VAL A 8 58.34 8.75 1.45
C VAL A 8 57.33 8.42 2.56
N PHE A 9 57.16 9.30 3.56
CA PHE A 9 56.16 9.10 4.60
C PHE A 9 54.72 9.14 4.05
N PHE A 10 54.40 10.07 3.15
CA PHE A 10 53.09 10.11 2.48
C PHE A 10 52.85 8.89 1.60
N VAL A 11 53.85 8.43 0.85
CA VAL A 11 53.76 7.22 0.03
C VAL A 11 53.50 5.99 0.91
N LEU A 12 54.22 5.85 2.03
CA LEU A 12 54.01 4.75 2.98
C LEU A 12 52.66 4.81 3.68
N LEU A 13 52.13 6.01 3.94
CA LEU A 13 50.82 6.20 4.56
C LEU A 13 49.69 5.84 3.57
N VAL A 14 49.85 6.21 2.30
CA VAL A 14 48.93 5.80 1.21
C VAL A 14 48.97 4.28 1.00
N ILE A 15 50.16 3.67 0.99
CA ILE A 15 50.31 2.20 0.86
C ILE A 15 49.68 1.48 2.06
N ASN A 16 49.88 1.98 3.29
CA ASN A 16 49.27 1.37 4.47
C ASN A 16 47.75 1.52 4.51
N ILE A 17 47.19 2.64 4.04
CA ILE A 17 45.74 2.80 3.91
C ILE A 17 45.19 1.80 2.87
N HIS A 18 45.86 1.61 1.74
CA HIS A 18 45.47 0.61 0.74
C HIS A 18 45.56 -0.82 1.29
N ALA A 19 46.59 -1.14 2.09
CA ALA A 19 46.75 -2.45 2.71
C ALA A 19 45.70 -2.71 3.81
N PHE A 20 45.34 -1.69 4.60
CA PHE A 20 44.33 -1.79 5.64
C PHE A 20 42.93 -2.00 5.06
N VAL A 21 42.59 -1.29 3.97
CA VAL A 21 41.29 -1.45 3.27
C VAL A 21 41.16 -2.80 2.57
N ALA A 22 42.27 -3.41 2.13
CA ALA A 22 42.27 -4.77 1.56
C ALA A 22 42.11 -5.89 2.61
N SER A 23 42.34 -5.59 3.90
CA SER A 23 42.33 -6.59 4.97
C SER A 23 40.98 -6.73 5.70
N ASP A 24 40.06 -5.75 5.58
CA ASP A 24 38.75 -5.81 6.23
C ASP A 24 37.70 -6.52 5.36
N GLY A 25 38.01 -7.77 5.01
CA GLY A 25 37.02 -8.80 4.70
C GLY A 25 36.59 -9.53 5.98
N LEU A 26 36.15 -8.80 7.02
CA LEU A 26 35.72 -9.39 8.29
C LEU A 26 34.20 -9.55 8.32
N ASN A 27 33.74 -10.80 8.23
CA ASN A 27 32.36 -11.22 8.47
C ASN A 27 31.88 -10.77 9.85
N VAL A 28 31.07 -9.69 9.89
CA VAL A 28 30.24 -9.37 11.06
C VAL A 28 28.98 -10.22 10.98
N THR A 29 29.08 -11.47 11.43
CA THR A 29 27.91 -12.25 11.84
C THR A 29 27.43 -11.72 13.19
N ALA A 30 26.37 -10.93 13.17
CA ALA A 30 25.55 -10.68 14.35
C ALA A 30 24.73 -11.95 14.65
N LEU A 31 25.04 -12.61 15.77
CA LEU A 31 24.23 -13.64 16.38
C LEU A 31 22.95 -12.98 16.92
N ASP A 32 21.78 -13.37 16.42
CA ASP A 32 20.54 -13.12 17.13
C ASP A 32 19.64 -14.36 17.16
N SER A 33 19.03 -14.52 18.33
CA SER A 33 18.34 -15.68 18.87
C SER A 33 17.13 -16.11 18.03
N SER A 34 17.15 -17.36 17.53
CA SER A 34 15.99 -17.97 16.87
C SER A 34 15.11 -18.69 17.89
N GLY A 35 13.95 -18.09 18.19
CA GLY A 35 12.83 -18.74 18.86
C GLY A 35 12.26 -19.85 17.99
N LYS A 36 12.31 -21.08 18.50
CA LYS A 36 11.80 -22.29 17.88
C LYS A 36 10.28 -22.32 17.92
N LEU A 37 9.61 -22.20 16.76
CA LEU A 37 8.23 -22.65 16.59
C LEU A 37 8.17 -23.65 15.42
N THR A 38 7.66 -24.83 15.74
CA THR A 38 7.50 -26.02 14.91
C THR A 38 6.65 -25.74 13.67
N GLN A 39 7.19 -25.99 12.47
CA GLN A 39 6.41 -26.11 11.24
C GLN A 39 5.75 -27.50 11.16
N VAL A 40 4.42 -27.51 11.10
CA VAL A 40 3.64 -28.64 10.58
C VAL A 40 3.49 -28.42 9.08
N SER A 41 3.99 -29.36 8.29
CA SER A 41 3.80 -29.44 6.85
C SER A 41 2.37 -29.88 6.55
N VAL A 42 1.62 -29.06 5.79
CA VAL A 42 0.38 -29.50 5.14
C VAL A 42 0.60 -29.39 3.63
N LEU A 43 0.74 -30.55 3.01
CA LEU A 43 0.69 -30.74 1.57
C LEU A 43 -0.75 -30.50 1.10
N VAL A 44 -0.95 -29.56 0.18
CA VAL A 44 -2.19 -29.42 -0.60
C VAL A 44 -1.99 -30.25 -1.87
N ASN A 45 -2.88 -31.22 -2.13
CA ASN A 45 -3.18 -31.68 -3.48
C ASN A 45 -4.60 -32.28 -3.55
N SER A 46 -5.37 -31.73 -4.51
CA SER A 46 -6.62 -32.21 -5.14
C SER A 46 -7.97 -32.00 -4.41
N PRO A 47 -9.02 -31.56 -5.14
CA PRO A 47 -10.34 -31.26 -4.58
C PRO A 47 -11.19 -32.53 -4.48
N SER A 48 -11.73 -32.79 -3.29
CA SER A 48 -12.82 -33.74 -3.15
C SER A 48 -14.11 -33.13 -3.68
N VAL A 49 -14.72 -33.84 -4.63
CA VAL A 49 -16.10 -33.65 -5.09
C VAL A 49 -17.03 -33.70 -3.88
N PHE A 50 -17.62 -32.57 -3.53
CA PHE A 50 -18.68 -32.50 -2.53
C PHE A 50 -19.95 -33.12 -3.14
N LYS A 51 -20.23 -34.38 -2.81
CA LYS A 51 -21.57 -34.97 -2.98
C LYS A 51 -22.47 -34.40 -1.87
N PRO A 52 -23.67 -33.88 -2.16
CA PRO A 52 -24.64 -33.67 -1.09
C PRO A 52 -25.15 -35.04 -0.65
N ILE A 53 -24.86 -35.40 0.60
CA ILE A 53 -25.61 -36.43 1.31
C ILE A 53 -26.99 -35.83 1.56
N VAL A 54 -27.94 -36.23 0.73
CA VAL A 54 -29.37 -36.14 1.02
C VAL A 54 -29.64 -37.24 2.01
N ASP A 55 -29.77 -36.90 3.28
CA ASP A 55 -30.50 -37.68 4.27
C ASP A 55 -30.86 -36.77 5.45
N SER A 56 -32.04 -36.16 5.35
CA SER A 56 -32.79 -35.79 6.54
C SER A 56 -34.27 -35.92 6.22
N VAL A 57 -34.75 -37.15 6.43
CA VAL A 57 -36.15 -37.48 6.58
C VAL A 57 -36.62 -36.84 7.90
N TYR A 58 -37.22 -35.66 7.83
CA TYR A 58 -38.12 -35.19 8.88
C TYR A 58 -39.53 -35.63 8.51
N PRO A 59 -40.19 -36.51 9.28
CA PRO A 59 -41.63 -36.64 9.19
C PRO A 59 -42.25 -35.42 9.89
N LEU A 60 -42.64 -34.42 9.11
CA LEU A 60 -43.43 -33.28 9.59
C LEU A 60 -44.90 -33.72 9.77
N SER A 61 -45.15 -34.71 10.63
CA SER A 61 -46.52 -35.13 10.97
C SER A 61 -47.00 -34.34 12.18
N LEU A 62 -47.34 -33.08 11.94
CA LEU A 62 -48.28 -32.30 12.75
C LEU A 62 -49.14 -31.46 11.79
N LEU A 63 -50.01 -32.11 11.03
CA LEU A 63 -51.09 -31.46 10.31
C LEU A 63 -52.11 -30.98 11.35
N SER A 64 -51.93 -29.76 11.84
CA SER A 64 -53.05 -28.98 12.34
C SER A 64 -54.02 -28.79 11.17
N SER A 65 -55.22 -29.35 11.28
CA SER A 65 -56.33 -29.05 10.39
C SER A 65 -56.72 -27.58 10.57
N PHE A 66 -56.00 -26.70 9.89
CA PHE A 66 -56.55 -25.40 9.55
C PHE A 66 -57.72 -25.66 8.61
N PRO A 67 -58.86 -24.97 8.78
CA PRO A 67 -59.95 -25.09 7.82
C PRO A 67 -59.39 -24.79 6.43
N GLU A 68 -59.61 -25.73 5.52
CA GLU A 68 -59.40 -25.53 4.09
C GLU A 68 -60.10 -24.22 3.69
N ASP A 69 -59.26 -23.37 3.08
CA ASP A 69 -59.61 -22.36 2.09
C ASP A 69 -60.16 -21.01 2.60
N VAL A 70 -59.25 -20.14 3.03
CA VAL A 70 -59.29 -18.78 2.45
C VAL A 70 -58.85 -18.99 1.00
N GLU A 71 -59.81 -19.18 0.09
CA GLU A 71 -59.58 -19.38 -1.35
C GLU A 71 -58.86 -18.15 -1.93
N ILE A 72 -57.53 -18.12 -1.80
CA ILE A 72 -56.70 -17.23 -2.58
C ILE A 72 -56.87 -17.70 -4.01
N SER A 73 -57.43 -16.83 -4.86
CA SER A 73 -57.58 -17.09 -6.30
C SER A 73 -56.26 -17.61 -6.87
N GLU A 74 -56.33 -18.62 -7.75
CA GLU A 74 -55.17 -19.18 -8.46
C GLU A 74 -54.28 -18.07 -9.05
N TYR A 75 -54.90 -17.01 -9.58
CA TYR A 75 -54.21 -15.81 -10.05
C TYR A 75 -53.36 -15.09 -8.98
N CYS A 76 -53.92 -14.87 -7.79
CA CYS A 76 -53.20 -14.22 -6.69
C CYS A 76 -52.09 -15.12 -6.13
N SER A 77 -52.31 -16.45 -6.14
CA SER A 77 -51.31 -17.44 -5.76
C SER A 77 -50.11 -17.41 -6.73
N ASP A 78 -50.38 -17.34 -8.04
CA ASP A 78 -49.34 -17.22 -9.06
C ASP A 78 -48.53 -15.93 -8.90
N LEU A 79 -49.18 -14.80 -8.61
CA LEU A 79 -48.48 -13.54 -8.33
C LEU A 79 -47.56 -13.66 -7.12
N LEU A 80 -47.99 -14.34 -6.04
CA LEU A 80 -47.14 -14.60 -4.87
C LEU A 80 -45.94 -15.49 -5.22
N LEU A 81 -46.13 -16.52 -6.04
CA LEU A 81 -45.05 -17.40 -6.49
C LEU A 81 -44.01 -16.61 -7.29
N VAL A 82 -44.46 -15.78 -8.23
CA VAL A 82 -43.56 -14.93 -9.01
C VAL A 82 -42.86 -13.92 -8.11
N LEU A 83 -43.57 -13.27 -7.18
CA LEU A 83 -42.97 -12.35 -6.21
C LEU A 83 -41.87 -13.03 -5.40
N GLY A 84 -42.13 -14.23 -4.87
CA GLY A 84 -41.15 -15.02 -4.12
C GLY A 84 -39.89 -15.31 -4.93
N GLN A 85 -40.04 -15.72 -6.19
CA GLN A 85 -38.90 -15.96 -7.09
C GLN A 85 -38.07 -14.68 -7.33
N ARG A 86 -38.73 -13.54 -7.61
CA ARG A 86 -38.04 -12.26 -7.82
C ARG A 86 -37.35 -11.77 -6.55
N TYR A 87 -37.98 -11.96 -5.39
CA TYR A 87 -37.43 -11.58 -4.10
C TYR A 87 -36.16 -12.36 -3.78
N VAL A 88 -36.19 -13.70 -3.95
CA VAL A 88 -35.01 -14.55 -3.74
C VAL A 88 -33.89 -14.19 -4.71
N ALA A 89 -34.21 -13.94 -5.98
CA ALA A 89 -33.22 -13.53 -6.98
C ALA A 89 -32.56 -12.18 -6.60
N TYR A 90 -33.36 -11.22 -6.14
CA TYR A 90 -32.85 -9.92 -5.69
C TYR A 90 -31.95 -10.05 -4.45
N MET A 91 -32.40 -10.79 -3.43
CA MET A 91 -31.62 -11.06 -2.22
C MET A 91 -30.30 -11.79 -2.54
N SER A 92 -30.34 -12.75 -3.46
CA SER A 92 -29.15 -13.47 -3.93
C SER A 92 -28.13 -12.55 -4.63
N CYS A 93 -28.58 -11.42 -5.18
CA CYS A 93 -27.70 -10.38 -5.70
C CYS A 93 -27.18 -9.44 -4.59
N LEU A 94 -28.03 -9.06 -3.64
CA LEU A 94 -27.70 -8.11 -2.57
C LEU A 94 -26.56 -8.61 -1.67
N ILE A 95 -26.65 -9.86 -1.20
CA ILE A 95 -25.72 -10.38 -0.18
C ILE A 95 -24.26 -10.36 -0.68
N PRO A 96 -23.92 -10.88 -1.88
CA PRO A 96 -22.55 -10.81 -2.40
C PRO A 96 -22.11 -9.39 -2.77
N ALA A 97 -23.06 -8.49 -3.06
CA ALA A 97 -22.79 -7.10 -3.39
C ALA A 97 -22.62 -6.20 -2.14
N ALA A 98 -22.75 -6.74 -0.93
CA ALA A 98 -22.63 -5.97 0.31
C ALA A 98 -21.17 -5.57 0.61
N ARG A 99 -20.17 -6.34 0.18
CA ARG A 99 -18.75 -6.05 0.45
C ARG A 99 -17.83 -6.42 -0.71
N PRO A 100 -17.16 -5.44 -1.36
CA PRO A 100 -17.41 -4.00 -1.26
C PRO A 100 -18.80 -3.63 -1.80
N VAL A 101 -19.40 -2.55 -1.28
CA VAL A 101 -20.78 -2.14 -1.62
C VAL A 101 -20.91 -1.85 -3.11
N LYS A 102 -21.68 -2.69 -3.83
CA LYS A 102 -21.94 -2.59 -5.27
C LYS A 102 -23.41 -2.87 -5.63
N VAL A 103 -24.31 -2.67 -4.66
CA VAL A 103 -25.75 -3.00 -4.75
C VAL A 103 -26.42 -2.30 -5.94
N CYS A 104 -26.34 -0.97 -6.03
CA CYS A 104 -27.03 -0.21 -7.09
C CYS A 104 -26.52 -0.58 -8.50
N GLN A 105 -25.24 -0.94 -8.63
CA GLN A 105 -24.64 -1.25 -9.93
C GLN A 105 -24.97 -2.66 -10.41
N LYS A 106 -25.10 -3.62 -9.49
CA LYS A 106 -25.30 -5.03 -9.82
C LYS A 106 -26.76 -5.47 -9.76
N CYS A 107 -27.55 -4.90 -8.85
CA CYS A 107 -28.85 -5.46 -8.48
C CYS A 107 -30.05 -4.61 -8.93
N TYR A 108 -29.83 -3.54 -9.69
CA TYR A 108 -30.89 -2.62 -10.12
C TYR A 108 -31.98 -3.29 -10.97
N SER A 109 -31.61 -4.24 -11.84
CA SER A 109 -32.57 -4.97 -12.67
C SER A 109 -33.45 -5.90 -11.84
N GLY A 110 -32.87 -6.56 -10.83
CA GLY A 110 -33.61 -7.38 -9.87
C GLY A 110 -34.59 -6.55 -9.04
N TYR A 111 -34.15 -5.37 -8.59
CA TYR A 111 -35.02 -4.42 -7.89
C TYR A 111 -36.19 -3.97 -8.78
N SER A 112 -35.91 -3.53 -10.01
CA SER A 112 -36.94 -3.11 -10.96
C SER A 112 -37.96 -4.22 -11.22
N SER A 113 -37.51 -5.46 -11.40
CA SER A 113 -38.40 -6.61 -11.60
C SER A 113 -39.25 -6.90 -10.38
N LEU A 114 -38.72 -6.71 -9.17
CA LEU A 114 -39.45 -6.90 -7.92
C LEU A 114 -40.51 -5.81 -7.71
N VAL A 115 -40.17 -4.56 -8.01
CA VAL A 115 -41.10 -3.42 -7.95
C VAL A 115 -42.27 -3.63 -8.91
N GLN A 116 -42.00 -4.08 -10.14
CA GLN A 116 -43.06 -4.34 -11.13
C GLN A 116 -44.08 -5.39 -10.65
N ILE A 117 -43.61 -6.53 -10.13
CA ILE A 117 -44.53 -7.57 -9.66
C ILE A 117 -45.29 -7.14 -8.40
N TYR A 118 -44.65 -6.39 -7.51
CA TYR A 118 -45.32 -5.84 -6.34
C TYR A 118 -46.40 -4.82 -6.72
N GLN A 119 -46.12 -3.93 -7.68
CA GLN A 119 -47.09 -2.98 -8.21
C GLN A 119 -48.31 -3.68 -8.80
N ASN A 120 -48.13 -4.82 -9.47
CA ASN A 120 -49.26 -5.61 -9.98
C ASN A 120 -50.14 -6.17 -8.84
N ILE A 121 -49.55 -6.54 -7.70
CA ILE A 121 -50.29 -7.03 -6.52
C ILE A 121 -50.98 -5.88 -5.78
N SER A 122 -50.28 -4.75 -5.61
CA SER A 122 -50.77 -3.60 -4.84
C SER A 122 -51.70 -2.68 -5.64
N SER A 123 -51.80 -2.88 -6.95
CA SER A 123 -52.68 -2.12 -7.83
C SER A 123 -54.14 -2.41 -7.52
N ASP A 124 -55.00 -1.41 -7.73
CA ASP A 124 -56.45 -1.56 -7.64
C ASP A 124 -57.06 -2.17 -8.92
N GLN A 125 -56.22 -2.51 -9.91
CA GLN A 125 -56.65 -3.19 -11.12
C GLN A 125 -57.11 -4.61 -10.80
N MET A 126 -58.34 -4.92 -11.23
CA MET A 126 -58.92 -6.24 -11.09
C MET A 126 -58.27 -7.21 -12.08
N GLY A 127 -57.84 -8.36 -11.56
CA GLY A 127 -57.28 -9.45 -12.35
C GLY A 127 -58.35 -10.25 -13.10
N PRO A 128 -57.96 -11.34 -13.78
CA PRO A 128 -58.90 -12.28 -14.37
C PRO A 128 -59.90 -12.76 -13.32
N GLY A 129 -61.20 -12.68 -13.65
CA GLY A 129 -62.28 -13.04 -12.71
C GLY A 129 -62.73 -11.91 -11.77
N ASN A 130 -62.38 -10.65 -12.05
CA ASN A 130 -62.73 -9.47 -11.22
C ASN A 130 -62.18 -9.56 -9.77
N VAL A 131 -61.08 -10.29 -9.57
CA VAL A 131 -60.46 -10.46 -8.25
C VAL A 131 -59.37 -9.41 -8.04
N SER A 132 -59.39 -8.73 -6.88
CA SER A 132 -58.28 -7.89 -6.42
C SER A 132 -57.44 -8.64 -5.40
N CYS A 133 -56.12 -8.63 -5.58
CA CYS A 133 -55.19 -9.31 -4.68
C CYS A 133 -54.65 -8.39 -3.57
N ARG A 134 -54.85 -7.08 -3.68
CA ARG A 134 -54.24 -6.08 -2.78
C ARG A 134 -54.58 -6.34 -1.32
N ASP A 135 -55.86 -6.37 -0.98
CA ASP A 135 -56.28 -6.54 0.41
C ASP A 135 -56.09 -7.99 0.86
N SER A 136 -56.41 -8.94 -0.04
CA SER A 136 -56.29 -10.39 0.20
C SER A 136 -54.85 -10.85 0.48
N LEU A 137 -53.82 -10.19 -0.07
CA LEU A 137 -52.42 -10.58 0.10
C LEU A 137 -51.62 -9.64 1.00
N LEU A 138 -51.94 -8.34 1.02
CA LEU A 138 -51.15 -7.35 1.76
C LEU A 138 -51.76 -6.99 3.11
N HIS A 139 -53.08 -7.16 3.30
CA HIS A 139 -53.79 -6.70 4.50
C HIS A 139 -54.63 -7.78 5.22
N SER A 140 -54.65 -9.02 4.74
CA SER A 140 -55.43 -10.10 5.37
C SER A 140 -54.94 -10.55 6.74
N ASP A 141 -53.63 -10.52 6.96
CA ASP A 141 -53.00 -11.05 8.16
C ASP A 141 -52.41 -9.96 9.05
N ARG A 142 -52.37 -10.18 10.36
CA ARG A 142 -51.74 -9.25 11.33
C ARG A 142 -50.25 -9.00 11.05
N LEU A 143 -49.55 -9.99 10.48
CA LEU A 143 -48.13 -9.88 10.17
C LEU A 143 -47.89 -9.08 8.88
N MET A 144 -48.82 -9.10 7.93
CA MET A 144 -48.68 -8.47 6.61
C MET A 144 -47.32 -8.78 5.96
N LEU A 145 -46.91 -10.04 5.96
CA LEU A 145 -45.53 -10.45 5.66
C LEU A 145 -45.05 -9.95 4.29
N VAL A 146 -45.90 -10.03 3.27
CA VAL A 146 -45.58 -9.59 1.90
C VAL A 146 -45.26 -8.10 1.86
N TYR A 147 -46.08 -7.28 2.53
CA TYR A 147 -45.86 -5.85 2.67
C TYR A 147 -44.56 -5.56 3.44
N LEU A 148 -44.33 -6.23 4.57
CA LEU A 148 -43.14 -6.02 5.39
C LEU A 148 -41.84 -6.36 4.62
N LEU A 149 -41.82 -7.47 3.89
CA LEU A 149 -40.67 -7.87 3.09
C LEU A 149 -40.37 -6.86 1.98
N TYR A 150 -41.40 -6.40 1.27
CA TYR A 150 -41.24 -5.38 0.23
C TYR A 150 -40.77 -4.04 0.80
N SER A 151 -41.39 -3.57 1.88
CA SER A 151 -41.02 -2.31 2.55
C SER A 151 -39.57 -2.32 3.01
N ASN A 152 -39.05 -3.45 3.51
CA ASN A 152 -37.63 -3.57 3.84
C ASN A 152 -36.72 -3.44 2.62
N VAL A 153 -37.12 -4.01 1.48
CA VAL A 153 -36.38 -3.87 0.22
C VAL A 153 -36.39 -2.44 -0.29
N GLU A 154 -37.55 -1.78 -0.26
CA GLU A 154 -37.71 -0.37 -0.62
C GLU A 154 -36.83 0.52 0.28
N ASN A 155 -36.86 0.31 1.60
CA ASN A 155 -36.01 1.02 2.54
C ASN A 155 -34.50 0.83 2.24
N ILE A 156 -34.06 -0.37 1.87
CA ILE A 156 -32.66 -0.61 1.48
C ILE A 156 -32.31 0.19 0.23
N TRP A 157 -33.20 0.23 -0.75
CA TRP A 157 -33.00 0.95 -2.01
C TRP A 157 -32.92 2.46 -1.80
N ASP A 158 -33.85 3.01 -1.03
CA ASP A 158 -33.96 4.45 -0.75
C ASP A 158 -32.82 4.94 0.13
N ASN A 159 -32.47 4.20 1.19
CA ASN A 159 -31.33 4.52 2.04
C ASN A 159 -29.99 4.42 1.28
N SER A 160 -29.92 3.60 0.24
CA SER A 160 -28.76 3.52 -0.65
C SER A 160 -28.72 4.63 -1.70
N ASN A 161 -29.80 5.41 -1.83
CA ASN A 161 -29.95 6.49 -2.79
C ASN A 161 -29.65 6.06 -4.24
N CYS A 162 -30.00 4.80 -4.58
CA CYS A 162 -29.66 4.21 -5.88
C CYS A 162 -30.30 4.95 -7.06
N ALA A 163 -31.42 5.66 -6.82
CA ALA A 163 -32.11 6.46 -7.82
C ALA A 163 -31.23 7.55 -8.45
N GLN A 164 -30.24 8.10 -7.73
CA GLN A 164 -29.31 9.08 -8.28
C GLN A 164 -28.26 8.48 -9.23
N CYS A 165 -28.00 7.17 -9.09
CA CYS A 165 -27.01 6.45 -9.87
C CYS A 165 -27.55 5.91 -11.20
N LEU A 166 -28.89 5.89 -11.36
CA LEU A 166 -29.59 5.17 -12.41
C LEU A 166 -30.49 6.10 -13.21
N SER A 167 -30.80 5.70 -14.44
CA SER A 167 -31.84 6.34 -15.24
C SER A 167 -33.23 6.06 -14.64
N LYS A 168 -34.20 6.92 -14.95
CA LYS A 168 -35.58 6.85 -14.41
C LYS A 168 -36.27 5.50 -14.65
N ASP A 169 -35.92 4.82 -15.73
CA ASP A 169 -36.53 3.53 -16.12
C ASP A 169 -35.81 2.32 -15.52
N PHE A 170 -34.81 2.52 -14.65
CA PHE A 170 -33.95 1.45 -14.12
C PHE A 170 -33.31 0.56 -15.20
N GLN A 171 -33.11 1.08 -16.42
CA GLN A 171 -32.50 0.33 -17.52
C GLN A 171 -30.99 0.52 -17.62
N SER A 172 -30.49 1.70 -17.23
CA SER A 172 -29.09 2.07 -17.40
C SER A 172 -28.57 2.94 -16.26
N GLN A 173 -27.23 3.02 -16.16
CA GLN A 173 -26.53 3.92 -15.23
C GLN A 173 -26.42 5.32 -15.83
N THR A 174 -26.40 6.35 -14.97
CA THR A 174 -26.19 7.74 -15.43
C THR A 174 -24.77 7.94 -15.96
N ASN A 175 -24.59 8.92 -16.86
CA ASN A 175 -23.28 9.25 -17.43
C ASN A 175 -22.26 9.61 -16.34
N ASP A 176 -22.69 10.33 -15.30
CA ASP A 176 -21.84 10.71 -14.17
C ASP A 176 -21.38 9.49 -13.37
N THR A 177 -22.28 8.53 -13.13
CA THR A 177 -21.95 7.28 -12.43
C THR A 177 -20.96 6.45 -13.25
N LEU A 178 -21.15 6.35 -14.56
CA LEU A 178 -20.23 5.67 -15.46
C LEU A 178 -18.84 6.32 -15.46
N PHE A 179 -18.79 7.66 -15.49
CA PHE A 179 -17.54 8.41 -15.40
C PHE A 179 -16.82 8.15 -14.07
N PHE A 180 -17.54 8.27 -12.94
CA PHE A 180 -16.98 8.00 -11.62
C PHE A 180 -16.45 6.56 -11.51
N LEU A 181 -17.19 5.58 -12.02
CA LEU A 181 -16.78 4.19 -12.03
C LEU A 181 -15.52 3.92 -12.84
N ASN A 182 -15.36 4.61 -13.98
CA ASN A 182 -14.15 4.52 -14.78
C ASN A 182 -12.94 5.06 -14.01
N VAL A 183 -13.06 6.24 -13.40
CA VAL A 183 -11.99 6.84 -12.59
C VAL A 183 -11.66 5.98 -11.38
N LEU A 184 -12.67 5.40 -10.72
CA LEU A 184 -12.50 4.46 -9.62
C LEU A 184 -11.70 3.24 -10.04
N ASN A 185 -12.05 2.61 -11.17
CA ASN A 185 -11.33 1.43 -11.68
C ASN A 185 -9.87 1.75 -12.02
N GLN A 186 -9.59 2.92 -12.62
CA GLN A 186 -8.23 3.37 -12.88
C GLN A 186 -7.43 3.55 -11.58
N THR A 187 -8.06 4.14 -10.56
CA THR A 187 -7.45 4.36 -9.25
C THR A 187 -7.17 3.04 -8.52
N LEU A 188 -8.10 2.09 -8.57
CA LEU A 188 -7.91 0.75 -8.00
C LEU A 188 -6.76 0.01 -8.68
N SER A 189 -6.69 0.05 -10.01
CA SER A 189 -5.59 -0.56 -10.77
C SER A 189 -4.23 0.05 -10.38
N CYS A 190 -4.19 1.37 -10.20
CA CYS A 190 -3.00 2.05 -9.69
C CYS A 190 -2.58 1.49 -8.32
N PHE A 191 -3.51 1.41 -7.36
CA PHE A 191 -3.21 0.86 -6.03
C PHE A 191 -2.77 -0.60 -6.07
N GLU A 192 -3.40 -1.44 -6.90
CA GLU A 192 -3.00 -2.84 -7.08
C GLU A 192 -1.56 -2.95 -7.60
N LYS A 193 -1.21 -2.14 -8.60
CA LYS A 193 0.16 -2.09 -9.16
C LYS A 193 1.19 -1.71 -8.09
N TYR A 194 0.95 -0.65 -7.33
CA TYR A 194 1.88 -0.24 -6.26
C TYR A 194 1.94 -1.25 -5.11
N LYS A 195 0.82 -1.90 -4.77
CA LYS A 195 0.80 -2.98 -3.77
C LYS A 195 1.65 -4.15 -4.23
N GLN A 196 1.53 -4.58 -5.48
CA GLN A 196 2.36 -5.65 -6.06
C GLN A 196 3.85 -5.28 -6.04
N MET A 197 4.20 -4.06 -6.45
CA MET A 197 5.59 -3.56 -6.40
C MET A 197 6.16 -3.53 -4.97
N ASN A 198 5.35 -3.13 -3.99
CA ASN A 198 5.75 -3.14 -2.59
C ASN A 198 5.94 -4.58 -2.06
N MET A 199 5.09 -5.50 -2.48
CA MET A 199 5.23 -6.93 -2.15
C MET A 199 6.51 -7.52 -2.78
N THR A 200 6.77 -7.27 -4.07
CA THR A 200 7.99 -7.77 -4.73
C THR A 200 9.25 -7.16 -4.12
N ARG A 201 9.26 -5.85 -3.81
CA ARG A 201 10.38 -5.21 -3.12
C ARG A 201 10.63 -5.82 -1.73
N ARG A 202 9.56 -6.07 -0.96
CA ARG A 202 9.68 -6.72 0.36
C ARG A 202 10.20 -8.14 0.23
N LEU A 203 9.67 -8.94 -0.69
CA LEU A 203 10.14 -10.31 -0.92
C LEU A 203 11.62 -10.32 -1.34
N TRP A 204 12.01 -9.48 -2.30
CA TRP A 204 13.38 -9.38 -2.79
C TRP A 204 14.36 -8.96 -1.69
N SER A 205 13.99 -7.96 -0.90
CA SER A 205 14.85 -7.39 0.15
C SER A 205 14.88 -8.22 1.43
N LYS A 206 13.73 -8.68 1.93
CA LYS A 206 13.63 -9.32 3.25
C LYS A 206 13.66 -10.85 3.20
N ASN A 207 13.05 -11.46 2.19
CA ASN A 207 13.01 -12.93 2.11
C ASN A 207 14.23 -13.46 1.37
N PHE A 208 14.55 -12.89 0.20
CA PHE A 208 15.67 -13.34 -0.61
C PHE A 208 17.00 -12.67 -0.25
N ASN A 209 16.96 -11.59 0.55
CA ASN A 209 18.12 -10.80 0.94
C ASN A 209 19.00 -10.42 -0.26
N CYS A 210 18.37 -10.26 -1.43
CA CYS A 210 19.07 -9.88 -2.64
C CYS A 210 19.37 -8.40 -2.53
N PHE A 211 20.62 -8.08 -2.22
CA PHE A 211 21.15 -6.74 -2.33
C PHE A 211 22.42 -6.86 -3.17
N LEU A 212 22.55 -6.06 -4.21
CA LEU A 212 23.84 -5.91 -4.88
C LEU A 212 24.65 -4.87 -4.11
N PRO A 213 25.68 -5.27 -3.35
CA PRO A 213 26.61 -4.30 -2.79
C PRO A 213 27.28 -3.59 -3.96
N ARG A 214 27.14 -2.27 -4.00
CA ARG A 214 27.80 -1.43 -5.00
C ARG A 214 29.26 -1.24 -4.57
N GLU A 215 30.20 -1.72 -5.37
CA GLU A 215 31.66 -1.70 -5.11
C GLU A 215 32.31 -0.30 -5.29
N GLU A 216 31.50 0.74 -5.51
CA GLU A 216 31.93 2.15 -5.64
C GLU A 216 32.33 2.78 -4.30
N THR A 217 32.34 2.03 -3.20
CA THR A 217 32.75 2.52 -1.88
C THR A 217 34.24 2.89 -1.86
N VAL A 218 35.08 2.13 -2.55
CA VAL A 218 36.53 2.32 -2.59
C VAL A 218 36.94 3.66 -3.21
N PRO A 219 36.51 4.02 -4.45
CA PRO A 219 36.85 5.32 -5.04
C PRO A 219 36.28 6.49 -4.24
N VAL A 220 35.08 6.35 -3.66
CA VAL A 220 34.45 7.38 -2.83
C VAL A 220 35.30 7.66 -1.58
N ILE A 221 35.70 6.62 -0.84
CA ILE A 221 36.53 6.76 0.37
C ILE A 221 37.90 7.38 0.01
N ALA A 222 38.51 6.98 -1.09
CA ALA A 222 39.80 7.51 -1.53
C ALA A 222 39.73 9.02 -1.83
N VAL A 223 38.69 9.48 -2.52
CA VAL A 223 38.50 10.92 -2.81
C VAL A 223 38.23 11.71 -1.53
N PHE A 224 37.38 11.21 -0.64
CA PHE A 224 37.11 11.86 0.64
C PHE A 224 38.36 11.98 1.51
N SER A 225 39.17 10.91 1.58
CA SER A 225 40.45 10.91 2.31
C SER A 225 41.40 11.99 1.76
N PHE A 226 41.61 12.02 0.44
CA PHE A 226 42.48 13.01 -0.19
C PHE A 226 42.05 14.45 0.11
N MET A 227 40.75 14.74 0.00
CA MET A 227 40.21 16.08 0.28
C MET A 227 40.44 16.52 1.73
N LEU A 228 40.46 15.60 2.69
CA LEU A 228 40.73 15.90 4.11
C LEU A 228 42.23 16.09 4.41
N PHE A 229 43.13 15.46 3.65
CA PHE A 229 44.57 15.61 3.83
C PHE A 229 45.11 16.93 3.25
N LEU A 230 44.50 17.47 2.19
CA LEU A 230 44.95 18.70 1.53
C LEU A 230 45.07 19.90 2.50
N PRO A 231 44.07 20.23 3.34
CA PRO A 231 44.19 21.31 4.33
C PRO A 231 45.33 21.07 5.32
N ILE A 232 45.49 19.84 5.82
CA ILE A 232 46.54 19.50 6.80
C ILE A 232 47.92 19.77 6.20
N VAL A 233 48.16 19.32 4.97
CA VAL A 233 49.42 19.57 4.24
C VAL A 233 49.63 21.06 4.00
N PHE A 234 48.58 21.80 3.62
CA PHE A 234 48.66 23.25 3.42
C PHE A 234 49.05 24.00 4.71
N TYR A 235 48.46 23.64 5.85
CA TYR A 235 48.78 24.27 7.13
C TYR A 235 50.20 23.91 7.61
N LEU A 236 50.62 22.64 7.50
CA LEU A 236 51.97 22.22 7.87
C LEU A 236 53.04 22.84 6.98
N SER A 237 52.81 22.94 5.67
CA SER A 237 53.74 23.59 4.75
C SER A 237 53.87 25.09 5.03
N SER A 238 52.75 25.78 5.29
CA SER A 238 52.74 27.19 5.69
C SER A 238 53.50 27.42 7.00
N PHE A 239 53.33 26.54 7.98
CA PHE A 239 54.03 26.59 9.26
C PHE A 239 55.56 26.41 9.10
N LEU A 240 55.99 25.37 8.37
CA LEU A 240 57.41 25.11 8.13
C LEU A 240 58.09 26.24 7.34
N HIS A 241 57.40 26.82 6.36
CA HIS A 241 57.93 27.94 5.58
C HIS A 241 58.06 29.22 6.42
N SER A 242 57.14 29.44 7.38
CA SER A 242 57.20 30.54 8.34
C SER A 242 58.42 30.44 9.26
N GLU A 243 58.71 29.24 9.79
CA GLU A 243 59.91 28.97 10.61
C GLU A 243 61.22 29.23 9.85
N GLN A 244 61.29 28.88 8.56
CA GLN A 244 62.46 29.16 7.72
C GLN A 244 62.67 30.66 7.48
N LYS A 245 61.58 31.43 7.32
CA LYS A 245 61.64 32.88 7.11
C LYS A 245 62.14 33.62 8.37
N LYS A 246 61.84 33.11 9.57
CA LYS A 246 62.38 33.63 10.85
C LYS A 246 63.89 33.42 11.00
N ARG A 247 64.48 32.40 10.36
CA ARG A 247 65.93 32.13 10.41
C ARG A 247 66.76 32.91 9.38
N LYS A 248 66.12 33.63 8.44
CA LYS A 248 66.78 34.55 7.49
C LYS A 248 66.61 36.02 7.89
N LEU A 249 66.85 36.36 9.16
CA LEU A 249 67.11 37.76 9.55
C LEU A 249 68.57 38.08 9.22
N ILE A 250 68.81 38.71 8.08
CA ILE A 250 70.09 39.34 7.73
C ILE A 250 70.29 40.51 8.69
N HIS A 251 71.26 40.43 9.58
CA HIS A 251 71.66 41.54 10.44
C HIS A 251 72.39 42.60 9.56
N PRO A 252 72.00 43.88 9.56
CA PRO A 252 72.69 44.91 8.78
C PRO A 252 74.10 45.23 9.36
N ASN A 253 75.05 45.44 8.43
CA ASN A 253 76.50 45.67 8.62
C ASN A 253 76.85 46.92 9.44
N ARG A 254 78.03 46.93 10.10
CA ARG A 254 78.71 48.17 10.52
C ARG A 254 80.11 48.26 9.89
N ALA A 255 80.33 49.30 9.10
CA ALA A 255 81.63 49.71 8.56
C ALA A 255 82.58 50.18 9.69
N LYS A 256 83.88 49.86 9.57
CA LYS A 256 84.92 50.36 10.50
C LYS A 256 85.38 51.76 10.07
N SER A 257 85.31 52.71 11.00
CA SER A 257 85.87 54.05 10.86
C SER A 257 87.40 54.00 10.98
N TYR A 258 88.12 54.52 9.99
CA TYR A 258 89.55 54.80 10.06
C TYR A 258 89.75 56.21 10.64
N THR A 259 90.47 56.32 11.75
CA THR A 259 91.02 57.59 12.24
C THR A 259 92.48 57.36 12.62
N GLY A 260 93.36 57.95 11.82
CA GLY A 260 94.81 57.89 11.96
C GLY A 260 95.29 58.65 13.19
N LEU A 261 96.35 58.12 13.81
CA LEU A 261 97.06 58.77 14.90
C LEU A 261 98.44 59.16 14.37
N MET A 262 98.56 60.44 14.04
CA MET A 262 99.79 61.13 13.65
C MET A 262 100.67 61.30 14.90
N ASN A 263 101.94 60.90 14.80
CA ASN A 263 102.92 60.91 15.87
C ASN A 263 103.67 62.25 15.87
N ILE A 264 103.76 62.95 17.01
CA ILE A 264 104.55 64.19 17.15
C ILE A 264 105.41 64.12 18.43
N GLN A 265 106.73 64.05 18.17
CA GLN A 265 107.90 64.56 18.92
C GLN A 265 108.35 63.93 20.25
N ASP A 266 109.54 63.31 20.18
CA ASP A 266 110.68 63.48 21.11
C ASP A 266 111.86 63.98 20.25
N LYS A 267 112.39 65.21 20.40
CA LYS A 267 113.34 65.76 21.39
C LYS A 267 114.84 65.43 21.14
N GLN A 268 115.47 66.28 20.31
CA GLN A 268 116.72 67.03 20.55
C GLN A 268 117.89 66.38 21.35
N SER A 269 118.95 65.97 20.64
CA SER A 269 120.39 66.27 20.91
C SER A 269 121.26 65.70 19.79
#